data_AF-A0A8E2AYV8-F1
#
_entry.id   AF-A0A8E2AYV8-F1
#
_cell.length_a   1.000
_cell.length_b   1.000
_cell.length_c   1.000
_cell.angle_alpha   90.00
_cell.angle_beta   90.00
_cell.angle_gamma   90.00
#
_symmetry.space_group_name_H-M   'P 1'
#
loop_
_entity.id
_entity.type
_entity.pdbx_description
1 polymer ?
#
loop_
_entity_poly.entity_id
_entity_poly.type
_entity_poly.pdbx_seq_one_letter_code
_entity_poly.pdbx_strand_id
1 'polypeptide(L)'
;MATRKVADHTLYHLSPKGFWKRFRDAVVVNPEISSGLPIQGVHRYPPPASRPERYSTPATKASDPAQNPYWKRDVRRAYPQLSVVTQSELSGLLIEHSQTQAVAAPAADKSDVPAAAKEPVDLVQAIAHITSSKKIFTESRLPPKLPIPHKRWIPERAPDAPHDPAAYFPMLMFK
;
A
#
# COMPACT_ATOMS: atom_id res chain seq x y z
N MET A 1 17.96 24.81 -9.27
CA MET A 1 16.91 24.38 -8.33
C MET A 1 17.57 24.11 -6.99
N ALA A 2 17.45 25.02 -6.03
CA ALA A 2 18.10 24.91 -4.73
C ALA A 2 17.60 23.65 -4.00
N THR A 3 18.49 22.68 -3.78
CA THR A 3 18.33 21.70 -2.72
C THR A 3 18.32 22.47 -1.40
N ARG A 4 17.16 22.95 -0.95
CA ARG A 4 16.99 23.36 0.44
C ARG A 4 17.40 22.15 1.26
N LYS A 5 18.57 22.21 1.91
CA LYS A 5 18.95 21.24 2.93
C LYS A 5 17.80 21.26 3.94
N VAL A 6 17.03 20.18 4.02
CA VAL A 6 15.71 20.13 4.70
C VAL A 6 15.81 20.35 6.21
N ALA A 7 17.02 20.42 6.75
CA ALA A 7 17.28 21.00 8.06
C ALA A 7 18.58 21.79 7.97
N ASP A 8 18.54 23.10 8.24
CA ASP A 8 19.74 23.82 8.63
C ASP A 8 20.25 23.17 9.91
N HIS A 9 21.22 22.27 9.80
CA HIS A 9 21.89 21.64 10.94
C HIS A 9 22.47 22.69 11.89
N THR A 10 22.63 23.94 11.40
CA THR A 10 23.07 25.07 12.21
C THR A 10 21.99 25.80 13.03
N LEU A 11 20.70 25.53 12.84
CA LEU A 11 19.66 26.43 13.37
C LEU A 11 19.37 26.26 14.88
N TYR A 12 19.40 25.03 15.39
CA TYR A 12 18.97 24.71 16.76
C TYR A 12 20.09 24.15 17.65
N HIS A 13 21.32 24.60 17.43
CA HIS A 13 22.46 24.19 18.24
C HIS A 13 23.24 25.39 18.79
N LEU A 14 23.95 25.17 19.90
CA LEU A 14 24.82 26.16 20.51
C LEU A 14 26.03 26.39 19.61
N SER A 15 26.14 27.60 19.06
CA SER A 15 27.27 28.03 18.23
C SER A 15 28.06 29.16 18.89
N PRO A 16 29.40 29.19 18.72
CA PRO A 16 30.21 30.31 19.17
C PRO A 16 29.83 31.59 18.44
N LYS A 17 30.01 32.74 19.09
CA LYS A 17 29.74 34.08 18.55
C LYS A 17 31.01 34.94 18.56
N GLY A 18 31.02 35.99 17.74
CA GLY A 18 32.13 36.94 17.68
C GLY A 18 33.43 36.32 17.17
N PHE A 19 34.54 36.60 17.87
CA PHE A 19 35.88 36.12 17.52
C PHE A 19 35.95 34.60 17.39
N TRP A 20 35.41 33.85 18.36
CA TRP A 20 35.47 32.39 18.38
C TRP A 20 34.73 31.72 17.22
N LYS A 21 33.72 32.39 16.65
CA LYS A 21 33.07 31.91 15.43
C LYS A 21 34.01 31.96 14.23
N ARG A 22 34.66 33.11 14.03
CA ARG A 22 35.60 33.30 12.91
C ARG A 22 36.79 32.34 13.00
N PHE A 23 37.29 32.11 14.22
CA PHE A 23 38.35 31.14 14.45
C PHE A 23 37.90 29.71 14.10
N ARG A 24 36.73 29.27 14.57
CA ARG A 24 36.17 27.96 14.25
C ARG A 24 36.00 27.79 12.73
N ASP A 25 35.40 28.77 12.07
CA ASP A 25 35.08 28.70 10.64
C ASP A 25 36.34 28.63 9.78
N ALA A 26 37.49 29.13 10.27
CA ALA A 26 38.78 29.04 9.59
C ALA A 26 39.54 27.71 9.83
N VAL A 27 39.30 27.04 10.96
CA VAL A 27 40.08 25.85 11.38
C VAL A 27 39.34 24.54 11.13
N VAL A 28 38.00 24.55 11.13
CA VAL A 28 37.20 23.32 10.99
C VAL A 28 37.11 22.89 9.52
N VAL A 29 37.25 21.59 9.28
CA VAL A 29 37.19 20.96 7.94
C VAL A 29 35.90 21.30 7.17
N ASN A 30 34.77 21.32 7.87
CA ASN A 30 33.49 21.74 7.33
C ASN A 30 32.82 22.76 8.27
N PRO A 31 32.81 24.06 7.93
CA PRO A 31 32.17 25.10 8.75
C PRO A 31 30.64 24.92 8.81
N GLU A 32 30.06 24.23 7.82
CA GLU A 32 28.67 23.79 7.81
C GLU A 32 28.47 22.50 8.62
N ILE A 33 29.13 22.31 9.76
CA ILE A 33 28.78 21.24 10.71
C ILE A 33 28.23 21.87 11.99
N SER A 34 27.33 21.17 12.69
CA SER A 34 26.78 21.61 13.97
C SER A 34 27.67 21.13 15.13
N SER A 35 27.58 21.78 16.29
CA SER A 35 28.25 21.32 17.53
C SER A 35 27.51 20.17 18.22
N GLY A 36 26.32 19.80 17.76
CA GLY A 36 25.47 18.77 18.37
C GLY A 36 24.85 19.14 19.72
N LEU A 37 25.09 20.34 20.24
CA LEU A 37 24.55 20.78 21.53
C LEU A 37 23.22 21.52 21.34
N PRO A 38 22.08 21.03 21.83
CA PRO A 38 20.79 21.70 21.69
C PRO A 38 20.71 22.99 22.52
N ILE A 39 19.97 23.98 22.03
CA ILE A 39 19.73 25.26 22.74
C ILE A 39 18.76 25.01 23.90
N GLN A 40 19.16 25.30 25.14
CA GLN A 40 18.37 24.96 26.34
C GLN A 40 16.99 25.65 26.40
N GLY A 41 16.86 26.88 25.87
CA GLY A 41 15.60 27.64 25.87
C GLY A 41 14.62 27.28 24.76
N VAL A 42 15.00 26.40 23.83
CA VAL A 42 14.17 25.98 22.68
C VAL A 42 13.90 24.47 22.76
N HIS A 43 14.94 23.70 23.05
CA HIS A 43 14.82 22.25 23.15
C HIS A 43 14.16 21.86 24.47
N ARG A 44 12.98 21.24 24.40
CA ARG A 44 12.20 20.74 25.55
C ARG A 44 11.85 21.85 26.56
N TYR A 45 11.65 23.07 26.08
CA TYR A 45 11.20 24.19 26.88
C TYR A 45 9.94 24.82 26.27
N PRO A 46 8.84 24.99 27.02
CA PRO A 46 8.64 24.57 28.42
C PRO A 46 8.64 23.03 28.57
N PRO A 47 8.97 22.50 29.77
CA PRO A 47 8.98 21.06 30.00
C PRO A 47 7.59 20.45 29.72
N PRO A 48 7.50 19.16 29.30
CA PRO A 48 6.27 18.56 28.82
C PRO A 48 5.05 18.70 29.75
N ALA A 49 5.27 18.68 31.07
CA ALA A 49 4.21 18.82 32.08
C ALA A 49 3.76 20.27 32.36
N SER A 50 4.40 21.26 31.74
CA SER A 50 4.14 22.70 31.93
C SER A 50 3.74 23.40 30.63
N ARG A 51 3.36 22.62 29.61
CA ARG A 51 2.86 23.16 28.34
C ARG A 51 1.57 23.94 28.62
N PRO A 52 1.43 25.20 28.16
CA PRO A 52 0.19 25.97 28.33
C PRO A 52 -0.94 25.46 27.43
N GLU A 53 -0.60 24.72 26.38
CA GLU A 53 -1.53 24.10 25.44
C GLU A 53 -2.44 23.10 26.16
N ARG A 54 -3.75 23.29 26.07
CA ARG A 54 -4.73 22.31 26.56
C ARG A 54 -4.97 21.27 25.48
N TYR A 55 -4.67 20.02 25.77
CA TYR A 55 -4.99 18.93 24.86
C TYR A 55 -6.50 18.81 24.70
N SER A 56 -6.95 18.81 23.46
CA SER A 56 -8.31 18.44 23.06
C SER A 56 -8.20 17.27 22.11
N THR A 57 -9.02 16.24 22.30
CA THR A 57 -9.03 15.09 21.40
C THR A 57 -9.50 15.54 20.01
N PRO A 58 -8.74 15.25 18.94
CA PRO A 58 -9.15 15.66 17.59
C PRO A 58 -10.48 14.99 17.24
N ALA A 59 -11.46 15.81 16.86
CA ALA A 59 -12.76 15.31 16.44
C ALA A 59 -12.63 14.57 15.11
N THR A 60 -13.11 13.33 15.06
CA THR A 60 -13.24 12.57 13.82
C THR A 60 -14.73 12.42 13.49
N LYS A 61 -15.06 11.91 12.30
CA LYS A 61 -16.46 11.56 11.98
C LYS A 61 -17.09 10.60 13.00
N ALA A 62 -16.28 9.80 13.70
CA ALA A 62 -16.75 8.91 14.76
C ALA A 62 -17.12 9.64 16.06
N SER A 63 -16.78 10.91 16.22
CA SER A 63 -17.06 11.73 17.42
C SER A 63 -18.42 12.42 17.39
N ASP A 64 -19.18 12.32 16.29
CA ASP A 64 -20.51 12.95 16.17
C ASP A 64 -21.49 12.34 17.19
N PRO A 65 -22.10 13.14 18.09
CA PRO A 65 -23.10 12.65 19.04
C PRO A 65 -24.45 12.31 18.39
N ALA A 66 -24.76 12.87 17.21
CA ALA A 66 -26.01 12.63 16.50
C ALA A 66 -25.78 11.72 15.29
N GLN A 67 -26.79 10.94 14.90
CA GLN A 67 -26.80 10.15 13.64
C GLN A 67 -25.61 9.19 13.43
N ASN A 68 -24.91 8.85 14.51
CA ASN A 68 -23.72 8.04 14.49
C ASN A 68 -24.00 6.79 15.34
N PRO A 69 -24.69 5.77 14.80
CA PRO A 69 -24.85 4.48 15.46
C PRO A 69 -23.61 3.58 15.27
N TYR A 70 -23.21 2.85 16.32
CA TYR A 70 -21.98 2.05 16.31
C TYR A 70 -21.97 0.94 15.25
N TRP A 71 -23.10 0.29 14.98
CA TRP A 71 -23.19 -0.81 14.03
C TRP A 71 -22.84 -0.41 12.58
N LYS A 72 -23.02 0.87 12.18
CA LYS A 72 -22.62 1.36 10.85
C LYS A 72 -21.10 1.52 10.71
N ARG A 73 -20.38 1.68 11.82
CA ARG A 73 -18.92 1.85 11.85
C ARG A 73 -18.19 0.61 12.37
N ASP A 74 -18.92 -0.47 12.66
CA ASP A 74 -18.35 -1.69 13.24
C ASP A 74 -17.65 -2.53 12.17
N VAL A 75 -16.43 -2.11 11.82
CA VAL A 75 -15.56 -2.82 10.86
C VAL A 75 -15.12 -4.19 11.40
N ARG A 76 -15.11 -4.36 12.73
CA ARG A 76 -14.72 -5.63 13.36
C ARG A 76 -15.71 -6.75 13.06
N ARG A 77 -17.01 -6.45 12.97
CA ARG A 77 -18.05 -7.42 12.61
C ARG A 77 -18.28 -7.52 11.10
N ALA A 78 -18.01 -6.46 10.35
CA ALA A 78 -18.09 -6.43 8.89
C ALA A 78 -16.78 -6.90 8.22
N TYR A 79 -16.18 -7.98 8.74
CA TYR A 79 -14.97 -8.54 8.14
C TYR A 79 -15.32 -9.36 6.89
N PRO A 80 -14.47 -9.35 5.85
CA PRO A 80 -14.67 -10.20 4.69
C PRO A 80 -14.52 -11.68 5.09
N GLN A 81 -15.51 -12.50 4.73
CA GLN A 81 -15.47 -13.94 4.97
C GLN A 81 -14.48 -14.62 4.01
N LEU A 82 -13.78 -15.63 4.51
CA LEU A 82 -12.87 -16.43 3.70
C LEU A 82 -13.68 -17.40 2.84
N SER A 83 -13.60 -17.26 1.51
CA SER A 83 -14.18 -18.21 0.57
C SER A 83 -13.23 -19.38 0.34
N VAL A 84 -13.65 -20.59 0.69
CA VAL A 84 -12.93 -21.84 0.35
C VAL A 84 -13.67 -22.47 -0.83
N VAL A 85 -12.92 -22.88 -1.85
CA VAL A 85 -13.46 -23.61 -3.01
C VAL A 85 -12.80 -24.98 -3.04
N THR A 86 -13.59 -26.02 -2.83
CA THR A 86 -13.16 -27.42 -2.93
C THR A 86 -13.18 -27.91 -4.37
N GLN A 87 -12.50 -29.03 -4.64
CA GLN A 87 -12.44 -29.62 -5.98
C GLN A 87 -13.82 -30.00 -6.53
N SER A 88 -14.73 -30.49 -5.69
CA SER A 88 -16.12 -30.84 -6.06
C SER A 88 -16.97 -29.60 -6.33
N GLU A 89 -16.81 -28.53 -5.55
CA GLU A 89 -17.49 -27.26 -5.81
C GLU A 89 -16.99 -26.64 -7.12
N LEU A 90 -15.68 -26.69 -7.37
CA LEU A 90 -15.08 -26.16 -8.60
C LEU A 90 -15.55 -26.93 -9.83
N SER A 91 -15.59 -28.27 -9.79
CA SER A 91 -16.08 -29.09 -10.91
C SER A 91 -17.55 -28.79 -11.23
N GLY A 92 -18.40 -28.66 -10.20
CA GLY A 92 -19.78 -28.23 -10.36
C GLY A 92 -19.92 -26.84 -11.00
N LEU A 93 -19.18 -25.85 -10.48
CA LEU A 93 -19.20 -24.48 -11.01
C LEU A 93 -18.74 -24.42 -12.48
N LEU A 94 -17.73 -25.20 -12.85
CA LEU A 94 -17.23 -25.26 -14.23
C LEU A 94 -18.30 -25.80 -15.19
N ILE A 95 -19.02 -26.86 -14.81
CA ILE A 95 -20.08 -27.45 -15.63
C ILE A 95 -21.25 -26.46 -15.77
N GLU A 96 -21.70 -25.86 -14.67
CA GLU A 96 -22.78 -24.85 -14.67
C GLU A 96 -22.46 -23.63 -15.52
N HIS A 97 -21.23 -23.11 -15.47
CA HIS A 97 -20.83 -21.96 -16.30
C HIS A 97 -20.60 -22.33 -17.78
N SER A 98 -20.35 -23.60 -18.09
CA SER A 98 -20.17 -24.06 -19.47
C SER A 98 -21.50 -24.21 -20.21
N GLN A 99 -22.56 -24.57 -19.49
CA GLN A 99 -23.92 -24.63 -20.00
C GLN A 99 -24.54 -23.25 -19.86
N THR A 100 -24.91 -22.60 -20.96
CA THR A 100 -25.73 -21.38 -20.91
C THR A 100 -27.13 -21.75 -20.40
N GLN A 101 -27.29 -21.98 -19.10
CA GLN A 101 -28.60 -22.17 -18.49
C GLN A 101 -29.26 -20.80 -18.37
N ALA A 102 -30.10 -20.48 -19.35
CA ALA A 102 -31.21 -19.58 -19.10
C ALA A 102 -32.03 -20.22 -17.97
N VAL A 103 -31.97 -19.62 -16.78
CA VAL A 103 -32.82 -20.02 -15.66
C VAL A 103 -34.26 -19.85 -16.14
N ALA A 104 -34.97 -20.95 -16.35
CA ALA A 104 -36.38 -20.91 -16.69
C ALA A 104 -37.13 -20.20 -15.55
N ALA A 105 -38.07 -19.32 -15.90
CA ALA A 105 -38.90 -18.62 -14.91
C ALA A 105 -39.57 -19.66 -13.97
N PRO A 106 -39.63 -19.40 -12.66
CA PRO A 106 -40.18 -20.35 -11.71
C PRO A 106 -41.65 -20.62 -12.03
N ALA A 107 -42.02 -21.90 -12.17
CA ALA A 107 -43.42 -22.30 -12.24
C ALA A 107 -44.07 -22.09 -10.86
N ALA A 108 -45.28 -21.52 -10.85
CA ALA A 108 -45.94 -20.93 -9.68
C ALA A 108 -46.20 -21.88 -8.48
N ASP A 109 -45.99 -23.19 -8.61
CA ASP A 109 -46.41 -24.18 -7.61
C ASP A 109 -45.26 -24.85 -6.82
N LYS A 110 -44.01 -24.40 -6.97
CA LYS A 110 -42.89 -24.86 -6.11
C LYS A 110 -41.97 -23.71 -5.75
N SER A 111 -41.91 -23.36 -4.46
CA SER A 111 -41.06 -22.30 -3.91
C SER A 111 -39.59 -22.68 -3.73
N ASP A 112 -39.21 -23.91 -4.10
CA ASP A 112 -37.84 -24.38 -3.97
C ASP A 112 -37.12 -24.30 -5.32
N VAL A 113 -36.00 -23.57 -5.34
CA VAL A 113 -35.03 -23.62 -6.43
C VAL A 113 -34.58 -25.08 -6.55
N PRO A 114 -34.75 -25.77 -7.70
CA PRO A 114 -34.28 -27.13 -7.84
C PRO A 114 -32.75 -27.12 -7.91
N ALA A 115 -32.11 -27.19 -6.74
CA ALA A 115 -30.73 -27.63 -6.65
C ALA A 115 -30.72 -29.13 -6.92
N ALA A 116 -30.77 -29.52 -8.20
CA ALA A 116 -30.55 -30.89 -8.59
C ALA A 116 -29.25 -31.37 -7.93
N ALA A 117 -29.32 -32.46 -7.16
CA ALA A 117 -28.16 -33.04 -6.49
C ALA A 117 -27.09 -33.31 -7.55
N LYS A 118 -26.01 -32.53 -7.49
CA LYS A 118 -24.90 -32.61 -8.44
C LYS A 118 -24.21 -33.95 -8.23
N GLU A 119 -24.21 -34.81 -9.24
CA GLU A 119 -23.34 -35.98 -9.22
C GLU A 119 -21.88 -35.50 -9.02
N PRO A 120 -21.09 -36.16 -8.16
CA PRO A 120 -19.71 -35.75 -7.92
C PRO A 120 -18.88 -36.11 -9.16
N VAL A 121 -18.89 -35.23 -10.15
CA VAL A 121 -18.01 -35.35 -11.31
C VAL A 121 -16.61 -34.99 -10.85
N ASP A 122 -15.67 -35.92 -11.07
CA ASP A 122 -14.26 -35.65 -10.83
C ASP A 122 -13.81 -34.45 -11.67
N LEU A 123 -12.97 -33.59 -11.08
CA LEU A 123 -12.52 -32.36 -11.71
C LEU A 123 -11.86 -32.62 -13.07
N VAL A 124 -11.11 -33.73 -13.18
CA VAL A 124 -10.44 -34.12 -14.42
C VAL A 124 -11.46 -34.38 -15.53
N GLN A 125 -12.54 -35.10 -15.22
CA GLN A 125 -13.60 -35.41 -16.17
C GLN A 125 -14.37 -34.14 -16.57
N ALA A 126 -14.66 -33.26 -15.62
CA ALA A 126 -15.31 -31.97 -15.90
C ALA A 126 -14.47 -31.10 -16.84
N ILE A 127 -13.16 -31.00 -16.60
CA ILE A 127 -12.24 -30.24 -17.48
C ILE A 127 -12.17 -30.88 -18.87
N ALA A 128 -12.07 -32.21 -18.96
CA ALA A 128 -12.04 -32.92 -20.24
C ALA A 128 -13.31 -32.67 -21.06
N HIS A 129 -14.47 -32.68 -20.44
CA HIS A 129 -15.75 -32.39 -21.10
C HIS A 129 -15.85 -30.95 -21.63
N ILE A 130 -15.35 -29.97 -20.87
CA ILE A 130 -15.41 -28.55 -21.29
C ILE A 130 -14.38 -28.27 -22.38
N THR A 131 -13.18 -28.82 -22.26
CA THR A 131 -12.10 -28.59 -23.24
C THR A 131 -12.36 -29.29 -24.57
N SER A 132 -13.10 -30.41 -24.59
CA SER A 132 -13.54 -31.07 -25.82
C SER A 132 -14.65 -30.29 -26.54
N SER A 133 -15.56 -29.68 -25.79
CA SER A 133 -16.70 -28.91 -26.34
C SER A 133 -16.32 -27.48 -26.74
N LYS A 134 -15.38 -26.83 -26.04
CA LYS A 134 -15.03 -25.42 -26.27
C LYS A 134 -13.54 -25.14 -26.06
N LYS A 135 -12.94 -24.40 -26.99
CA LYS A 135 -11.60 -23.80 -26.79
C LYS A 135 -11.69 -22.66 -25.77
N ILE A 136 -11.14 -22.88 -24.58
CA ILE A 136 -11.19 -21.91 -23.45
C ILE A 136 -10.18 -20.76 -23.63
N PHE A 137 -9.00 -21.06 -24.19
CA PHE A 137 -7.95 -20.08 -24.44
C PHE A 137 -7.65 -19.96 -25.93
N THR A 138 -7.60 -18.73 -26.42
CA THR A 138 -7.32 -18.36 -27.81
C THR A 138 -6.35 -17.18 -27.81
N GLU A 139 -5.82 -16.78 -28.98
CA GLU A 139 -4.96 -15.58 -29.09
C GLU A 139 -5.67 -14.31 -28.55
N SER A 140 -6.99 -14.23 -28.73
CA SER A 140 -7.84 -13.17 -28.19
C SER A 140 -8.26 -13.39 -26.72
N ARG A 141 -8.05 -14.58 -26.15
CA ARG A 141 -8.45 -14.97 -24.78
C ARG A 141 -7.30 -15.72 -24.10
N LEU A 142 -6.22 -15.00 -23.83
CA LEU A 142 -5.09 -15.52 -23.07
C LEU A 142 -5.48 -15.80 -21.61
N PRO A 143 -4.75 -16.68 -20.90
CA PRO A 143 -4.98 -16.90 -19.48
C PRO A 143 -4.85 -15.59 -18.69
N PRO A 144 -5.68 -15.40 -17.64
CA PRO A 144 -5.67 -14.18 -16.85
C PRO A 144 -4.32 -13.98 -16.17
N LYS A 145 -3.83 -12.73 -16.15
CA LYS A 145 -2.63 -12.33 -15.41
C LYS A 145 -3.00 -12.00 -13.98
N LEU A 146 -2.07 -12.22 -13.05
CA LEU A 146 -2.26 -11.83 -11.66
C LEU A 146 -2.47 -10.30 -11.56
N PRO A 147 -3.44 -9.82 -10.77
CA PRO A 147 -3.60 -8.39 -10.53
C PRO A 147 -2.42 -7.89 -9.68
N ILE A 148 -1.59 -7.03 -10.26
CA ILE A 148 -0.45 -6.43 -9.57
C ILE A 148 -0.84 -5.01 -9.12
N PRO A 149 -0.89 -4.71 -7.81
CA PRO A 149 -1.36 -3.41 -7.32
C PRO A 149 -0.31 -2.31 -7.42
N HIS A 150 0.97 -2.66 -7.61
CA HIS A 150 2.05 -1.69 -7.74
C HIS A 150 2.23 -1.26 -9.20
N LYS A 151 2.60 0.01 -9.36
CA LYS A 151 2.98 0.55 -10.65
C LYS A 151 4.26 -0.15 -11.14
N ARG A 152 4.38 -0.29 -12.46
CA ARG A 152 5.65 -0.73 -13.06
C ARG A 152 6.75 0.25 -12.71
N TRP A 153 7.93 -0.27 -12.38
CA TRP A 153 9.10 0.56 -12.12
C TRP A 153 9.50 1.33 -13.38
N ILE A 154 9.80 2.62 -13.23
CA ILE A 154 10.24 3.51 -14.30
C ILE A 154 11.58 4.08 -13.84
N PRO A 155 12.69 3.78 -14.52
CA PRO A 155 14.00 4.26 -14.09
C PRO A 155 14.14 5.78 -14.29
N GLU A 156 14.42 6.50 -13.21
CA GLU A 156 14.83 7.91 -13.25
C GLU A 156 16.32 8.03 -13.00
N ARG A 157 17.05 8.76 -13.86
CA ARG A 157 18.50 8.95 -13.68
C ARG A 157 18.78 9.79 -12.43
N ALA A 158 19.58 9.24 -11.53
CA ALA A 158 20.10 9.88 -10.33
C ALA A 158 21.50 10.46 -10.59
N PRO A 159 22.00 11.38 -9.75
CA PRO A 159 23.41 11.81 -9.83
C PRO A 159 24.33 10.60 -9.70
N ASP A 160 25.33 10.54 -10.58
CA ASP A 160 26.29 9.45 -10.61
C ASP A 160 27.08 9.40 -9.30
N ALA A 161 27.46 8.19 -8.86
CA ALA A 161 28.31 8.04 -7.69
C ALA A 161 29.66 8.78 -7.92
N PRO A 162 30.35 9.26 -6.88
CA PRO A 162 31.66 9.89 -7.06
C PRO A 162 32.60 8.97 -7.83
N HIS A 163 33.02 9.40 -9.03
CA HIS A 163 33.91 8.67 -9.91
C HIS A 163 34.86 9.64 -10.62
N ASP A 164 35.98 9.12 -11.11
CA ASP A 164 36.91 9.87 -11.95
C ASP A 164 36.19 10.30 -13.25
N PRO A 165 36.21 11.58 -13.65
CA PRO A 165 35.64 12.04 -14.91
C PRO A 165 36.13 11.28 -16.16
N ALA A 166 37.32 10.67 -16.11
CA ALA A 166 37.90 9.88 -17.19
C ALA A 166 37.62 8.36 -17.07
N ALA A 167 36.77 7.94 -16.13
CA ALA A 167 36.45 6.53 -15.94
C ALA A 167 35.75 5.96 -17.19
N TYR A 168 36.32 4.89 -17.75
CA TYR A 168 35.78 4.24 -18.96
C TYR A 168 34.41 3.57 -18.72
N PHE A 169 34.11 3.17 -17.47
CA PHE A 169 32.82 2.61 -17.07
C PHE A 169 32.28 3.28 -15.80
N PRO A 170 31.62 4.45 -15.91
CA PRO A 170 31.03 5.11 -14.77
C PRO A 170 29.80 4.35 -14.28
N MET A 171 29.63 4.26 -12.97
CA MET A 171 28.45 3.66 -12.34
C MET A 171 27.27 4.64 -12.45
N LEU A 172 26.34 4.32 -13.36
CA LEU A 172 25.11 5.08 -13.56
C LEU A 172 24.06 4.68 -12.52
N MET A 173 23.56 5.67 -11.79
CA MET A 173 22.55 5.45 -10.76
C MET A 173 21.16 5.73 -11.30
N PHE A 174 20.20 4.85 -11.01
CA PHE A 174 18.79 5.01 -11.31
C PHE A 174 17.95 4.82 -10.05
N LYS A 175 16.86 5.57 -9.92
CA LYS A 175 15.87 5.46 -8.84
C LYS A 175 14.49 5.17 -9.42
#